data_AF-A0A1Q2M961-F1
#
_entry.id   AF-A0A1Q2M961-F1
#
_cell.length_a   1.000
_cell.length_b   1.000
_cell.length_c   1.000
_cell.angle_alpha   90.00
_cell.angle_beta   90.00
_cell.angle_gamma   90.00
#
_symmetry.space_group_name_H-M   'P 1'
#
loop_
_entity.id
_entity.type
_entity.pdbx_description
1 polymer ?
#
loop_
_entity_poly.entity_id
_entity_poly.type
_entity_poly.pdbx_seq_one_letter_code
_entity_poly.pdbx_strand_id
1 'polypeptide(L)'
;MKKFVRIDPQSGRFLDIDPKKLARDAKSLGDFVRKNIDPANDALGIYTQLLPLCDKVAKQHQNRSIPLDDLPLRYPFREGLFPSGMAPLYSEFSATITGTPLDVVSIVDVNGVPCAEVEFED
;
A
#
# COMPACT_ATOMS: atom_id res chain seq x y z
N MET A 1 -19.50 -2.63 -10.35
CA MET A 1 -19.03 -1.25 -10.05
C MET A 1 -19.61 -0.75 -8.74
N LYS A 2 -18.82 -0.80 -7.68
CA LYS A 2 -19.12 -0.14 -6.40
C LYS A 2 -18.46 1.24 -6.36
N LYS A 3 -19.17 2.23 -5.84
CA LYS A 3 -18.70 3.62 -5.65
C LYS A 3 -18.39 3.81 -4.18
N PHE A 4 -17.20 4.31 -3.84
CA PHE A 4 -16.78 4.49 -2.45
C PHE A 4 -16.32 5.92 -2.19
N VAL A 5 -16.62 6.40 -0.98
CA VAL A 5 -16.43 7.77 -0.56
C VAL A 5 -15.80 7.80 0.84
N ARG A 6 -14.93 8.79 1.04
CA ARG A 6 -14.06 9.10 2.19
C ARG A 6 -14.72 8.90 3.57
N ILE A 7 -13.96 8.31 4.51
CA ILE A 7 -14.43 8.03 5.89
C ILE A 7 -13.73 8.89 6.95
N ASP A 8 -12.54 9.46 6.69
CA ASP A 8 -11.83 10.26 7.71
C ASP A 8 -11.40 11.67 7.22
N PRO A 9 -11.99 12.74 7.79
CA PRO A 9 -11.61 14.12 7.49
C PRO A 9 -10.21 14.51 8.00
N GLN A 10 -9.71 13.91 9.10
CA GLN A 10 -8.49 14.34 9.77
C GLN A 10 -7.21 13.73 9.20
N SER A 11 -7.26 12.47 8.75
CA SER A 11 -6.06 11.79 8.22
C SER A 11 -5.81 12.02 6.72
N GLY A 12 -6.74 12.67 6.01
CA GLY A 12 -6.64 12.88 4.55
C GLY A 12 -6.74 11.59 3.73
N ARG A 13 -7.18 10.47 4.35
CA ARG A 13 -7.26 9.15 3.70
C ARG A 13 -8.63 8.91 3.09
N PHE A 14 -8.64 8.28 1.91
CA PHE A 14 -9.84 7.84 1.21
C PHE A 14 -10.01 6.33 1.49
N LEU A 15 -11.24 5.86 1.74
CA LEU A 15 -11.58 4.43 1.93
C LEU A 15 -12.41 4.01 0.71
N ASP A 16 -12.25 2.88 0.05
CA ASP A 16 -11.77 1.54 0.41
C ASP A 16 -10.43 1.19 -0.29
N ILE A 17 -9.69 0.21 0.24
CA ILE A 17 -8.57 -0.38 -0.53
C ILE A 17 -9.14 -1.43 -1.47
N ASP A 18 -8.68 -1.47 -2.71
CA ASP A 18 -8.99 -2.57 -3.62
C ASP A 18 -8.38 -3.86 -3.02
N PRO A 19 -9.17 -4.79 -2.46
CA PRO A 19 -8.60 -5.96 -1.80
C PRO A 19 -7.93 -6.90 -2.82
N LYS A 20 -8.37 -6.89 -4.09
CA LYS A 20 -7.79 -7.71 -5.15
C LYS A 20 -6.45 -7.11 -5.58
N LYS A 21 -6.41 -5.84 -5.93
CA LYS A 21 -5.16 -5.17 -6.30
C LYS A 21 -4.18 -5.18 -5.13
N LEU A 22 -4.63 -4.92 -3.90
CA LEU A 22 -3.77 -4.97 -2.74
C LEU A 22 -3.16 -6.36 -2.53
N ALA A 23 -3.93 -7.44 -2.70
CA ALA A 23 -3.39 -8.80 -2.64
C ALA A 23 -2.40 -9.09 -3.77
N ARG A 24 -2.64 -8.58 -5.00
CA ARG A 24 -1.69 -8.68 -6.12
C ARG A 24 -0.38 -7.95 -5.83
N ASP A 25 -0.46 -6.69 -5.39
CA ASP A 25 0.71 -5.86 -5.07
C ASP A 25 1.52 -6.49 -3.93
N ALA A 26 0.83 -6.97 -2.87
CA ALA A 26 1.44 -7.68 -1.75
C ALA A 26 2.15 -8.96 -2.18
N LYS A 27 1.53 -9.74 -3.07
CA LYS A 27 2.13 -10.96 -3.62
C LYS A 27 3.36 -10.64 -4.47
N SER A 28 3.25 -9.69 -5.40
CA SER A 28 4.37 -9.28 -6.26
C SER A 28 5.57 -8.78 -5.46
N LEU A 29 5.32 -7.93 -4.45
CA LEU A 29 6.36 -7.43 -3.56
C LEU A 29 6.97 -8.57 -2.70
N GLY A 30 6.14 -9.44 -2.13
CA GLY A 30 6.59 -10.57 -1.34
C GLY A 30 7.41 -11.59 -2.16
N ASP A 31 7.00 -11.88 -3.39
CA ASP A 31 7.71 -12.77 -4.31
C ASP A 31 9.06 -12.17 -4.72
N PHE A 32 9.11 -10.85 -4.97
CA PHE A 32 10.37 -10.15 -5.21
C PHE A 32 11.32 -10.26 -4.03
N VAL A 33 10.83 -10.00 -2.80
CA VAL A 33 11.64 -10.08 -1.58
C VAL A 33 12.21 -11.49 -1.42
N ARG A 34 11.38 -12.53 -1.52
CA ARG A 34 11.83 -13.93 -1.38
C ARG A 34 12.86 -14.34 -2.43
N LYS A 35 12.76 -13.82 -3.65
CA LYS A 35 13.65 -14.18 -4.76
C LYS A 35 14.99 -13.44 -4.71
N ASN A 36 15.00 -12.18 -4.26
CA ASN A 36 16.15 -11.30 -4.46
C ASN A 36 16.85 -10.88 -3.16
N ILE A 37 16.26 -11.13 -1.99
CA ILE A 37 16.81 -10.71 -0.70
C ILE A 37 17.23 -11.93 0.11
N ASP A 38 18.49 -11.94 0.54
CA ASP A 38 19.01 -12.96 1.44
C ASP A 38 18.47 -12.72 2.87
N PRO A 39 17.69 -13.66 3.45
CA PRO A 39 17.17 -13.53 4.81
C PRO A 39 18.28 -13.41 5.87
N ALA A 40 19.47 -13.98 5.60
CA ALA A 40 20.60 -13.89 6.52
C ALA A 40 21.25 -12.51 6.53
N ASN A 41 20.93 -11.65 5.55
CA ASN A 41 21.49 -10.32 5.39
C ASN A 41 20.39 -9.25 5.29
N ASP A 42 19.44 -9.28 6.23
CA ASP A 42 18.30 -8.36 6.30
C ASP A 42 18.61 -7.05 7.05
N ALA A 43 19.67 -6.34 6.68
CA ALA A 43 20.13 -5.14 7.39
C ALA A 43 19.09 -4.02 7.46
N LEU A 44 18.16 -3.99 6.50
CA LEU A 44 17.10 -2.97 6.41
C LEU A 44 15.78 -3.43 7.02
N GLY A 45 15.65 -4.67 7.48
CA GLY A 45 14.39 -5.21 8.01
C GLY A 45 13.35 -5.52 6.92
N ILE A 46 13.76 -5.67 5.67
CA ILE A 46 12.91 -6.03 4.53
C ILE A 46 12.23 -7.38 4.79
N TYR A 47 13.01 -8.39 5.15
CA TYR A 47 12.48 -9.74 5.38
C TYR A 47 11.65 -9.79 6.67
N THR A 48 12.11 -9.12 7.73
CA THR A 48 11.52 -9.21 9.07
C THR A 48 10.30 -8.31 9.27
N GLN A 49 10.17 -7.18 8.56
CA GLN A 49 9.06 -6.24 8.74
C GLN A 49 8.09 -6.24 7.56
N LEU A 50 8.58 -6.23 6.32
CA LEU A 50 7.73 -6.08 5.13
C LEU A 50 7.10 -7.41 4.72
N LEU A 51 7.85 -8.51 4.70
CA LEU A 51 7.32 -9.80 4.26
C LEU A 51 6.12 -10.30 5.11
N PRO A 52 6.13 -10.18 6.46
CA PRO A 52 4.95 -10.53 7.27
C PRO A 52 3.72 -9.68 6.96
N LEU A 53 3.91 -8.41 6.60
CA LEU A 53 2.81 -7.53 6.19
C LEU A 53 2.25 -8.00 4.84
N CYS A 54 3.10 -8.26 3.85
CA CYS A 54 2.70 -8.81 2.55
C CYS A 54 1.91 -10.12 2.72
N ASP A 55 2.33 -11.01 3.62
CA ASP A 55 1.64 -12.28 3.85
C ASP A 55 0.28 -12.12 4.51
N LYS A 56 0.15 -11.22 5.49
CA LYS A 56 -1.15 -10.90 6.12
C LYS A 56 -2.13 -10.34 5.10
N VAL A 57 -1.65 -9.44 4.25
CA VAL A 57 -2.44 -8.79 3.21
C VAL A 57 -2.84 -9.77 2.11
N ALA A 58 -1.90 -10.56 1.58
CA ALA A 58 -2.16 -11.52 0.52
C ALA A 58 -3.16 -12.62 0.95
N LYS A 59 -3.17 -12.99 2.24
CA LYS A 59 -4.15 -13.91 2.83
C LYS A 59 -5.47 -13.25 3.22
N GLN A 60 -5.69 -11.98 2.84
CA GLN A 60 -6.89 -11.19 3.17
C GLN A 60 -7.16 -11.04 4.67
N HIS A 61 -6.14 -11.18 5.52
CA HIS A 61 -6.24 -10.92 6.96
C HIS A 61 -6.13 -9.42 7.29
N GLN A 62 -5.84 -8.57 6.31
CA GLN A 62 -5.75 -7.12 6.44
C GLN A 62 -6.38 -6.45 5.20
N ASN A 63 -7.65 -6.08 5.31
CA ASN A 63 -8.40 -5.37 4.25
C ASN A 63 -8.75 -3.92 4.66
N ARG A 64 -8.04 -3.37 5.64
CA ARG A 64 -8.20 -1.97 6.07
C ARG A 64 -6.93 -1.20 5.79
N SER A 65 -7.10 0.06 5.38
CA SER A 65 -5.98 0.96 5.15
C SER A 65 -5.17 1.12 6.43
N ILE A 66 -3.85 1.15 6.28
CA ILE A 66 -2.93 1.43 7.37
C ILE A 66 -2.47 2.89 7.32
N PRO A 67 -2.19 3.51 8.48
CA PRO A 67 -1.52 4.79 8.49
C PRO A 67 -0.21 4.80 7.73
N LEU A 68 0.04 5.89 6.99
CA LEU A 68 1.35 6.11 6.37
C LEU A 68 2.46 6.06 7.42
N ASP A 69 2.24 6.60 8.61
CA ASP A 69 3.23 6.56 9.70
C ASP A 69 3.51 5.17 10.26
N ASP A 70 2.57 4.23 10.07
CA ASP A 70 2.71 2.84 10.51
C ASP A 70 3.28 1.93 9.41
N LEU A 71 3.50 2.46 8.21
CA LEU A 71 4.04 1.70 7.09
C LEU A 71 5.54 1.39 7.34
N PRO A 72 5.94 0.10 7.34
CA PRO A 72 7.31 -0.29 7.64
C PRO A 72 8.26 0.17 6.53
N LEU A 73 9.54 0.41 6.84
CA LEU A 73 10.59 0.72 5.85
C LEU A 73 10.45 2.06 5.10
N ARG A 74 9.65 3.00 5.61
CA ARG A 74 9.55 4.35 5.04
C ARG A 74 10.89 5.09 4.97
N TYR A 75 11.71 5.00 6.01
CA TYR A 75 13.01 5.65 6.03
C TYR A 75 13.95 5.06 4.95
N PRO A 76 14.20 3.74 4.90
CA PRO A 76 14.97 3.13 3.82
C PRO A 76 14.48 3.47 2.41
N PHE A 77 13.16 3.52 2.20
CA PHE A 77 12.58 3.92 0.92
C PHE A 77 12.89 5.38 0.56
N ARG A 78 12.68 6.31 1.50
CA ARG A 78 12.93 7.75 1.29
C ARG A 78 14.38 8.07 0.98
N GLU A 79 15.31 7.36 1.65
CA GLU A 79 16.75 7.55 1.46
C GLU A 79 17.31 6.76 0.26
N GLY A 80 16.45 6.08 -0.53
CA GLY A 80 16.89 5.33 -1.71
C GLY A 80 17.76 4.12 -1.39
N LEU A 81 17.65 3.59 -0.16
CA LEU A 81 18.46 2.46 0.32
C LEU A 81 17.94 1.09 -0.15
N PHE A 82 16.84 1.08 -0.89
CA PHE A 82 16.24 -0.16 -1.35
C PHE A 82 17.07 -0.86 -2.43
N PRO A 83 17.09 -2.20 -2.42
CA PRO A 83 17.57 -3.00 -3.54
C PRO A 83 16.93 -2.57 -4.86
N SER A 84 17.71 -2.64 -5.94
CA SER A 84 17.27 -2.26 -7.28
C SER A 84 15.99 -3.02 -7.67
N GLY A 85 15.02 -2.31 -8.25
CA GLY A 85 13.73 -2.88 -8.67
C GLY A 85 12.70 -3.04 -7.54
N MET A 86 13.07 -2.88 -6.27
CA MET A 86 12.13 -2.97 -5.14
C MET A 86 11.30 -1.70 -4.97
N ALA A 87 11.90 -0.52 -5.19
CA ALA A 87 11.25 0.77 -4.94
C ALA A 87 9.92 0.96 -5.70
N PRO A 88 9.79 0.60 -6.99
CA PRO A 88 8.51 0.67 -7.70
C PRO A 88 7.43 -0.22 -7.07
N LEU A 89 7.77 -1.48 -6.77
CA LEU A 89 6.85 -2.46 -6.18
C LEU A 89 6.37 -2.01 -4.79
N TYR A 90 7.30 -1.49 -3.98
CA TYR A 90 6.97 -0.96 -2.67
C TYR A 90 6.11 0.31 -2.78
N SER A 91 6.38 1.20 -3.74
CA SER A 91 5.58 2.41 -3.95
C SER A 91 4.13 2.08 -4.29
N GLU A 92 3.91 1.15 -5.22
CA GLU A 92 2.56 0.68 -5.59
C GLU A 92 1.84 0.06 -4.39
N PHE A 93 2.49 -0.88 -3.70
CA PHE A 93 1.94 -1.49 -2.50
C PHE A 93 1.61 -0.45 -1.41
N SER A 94 2.49 0.53 -1.20
CA SER A 94 2.34 1.58 -0.19
C SER A 94 1.15 2.47 -0.47
N ALA A 95 0.98 2.88 -1.73
CA ALA A 95 -0.17 3.68 -2.13
C ALA A 95 -1.47 2.90 -1.92
N THR A 96 -1.53 1.65 -2.38
CA THR A 96 -2.72 0.80 -2.24
C THR A 96 -3.05 0.52 -0.77
N ILE A 97 -2.09 0.13 0.07
CA ILE A 97 -2.34 -0.25 1.47
C ILE A 97 -2.65 0.95 2.38
N THR A 98 -2.20 2.15 2.02
CA THR A 98 -2.52 3.38 2.78
C THR A 98 -3.84 4.00 2.36
N GLY A 99 -4.50 3.46 1.32
CA GLY A 99 -5.70 4.07 0.73
C GLY A 99 -5.38 5.39 0.02
N THR A 100 -4.14 5.54 -0.46
CA THR A 100 -3.75 6.68 -1.28
C THR A 100 -4.24 6.44 -2.71
N PRO A 101 -5.05 7.34 -3.30
CA PRO A 101 -5.48 7.23 -4.68
C PRO A 101 -4.25 7.23 -5.60
N LEU A 102 -4.11 6.19 -6.42
CA LEU A 102 -3.10 6.15 -7.49
C LEU A 102 -3.59 6.92 -8.72
N ASP A 103 -4.86 6.71 -9.09
CA ASP A 103 -5.52 7.38 -10.20
C ASP A 103 -6.79 8.08 -9.68
N VAL A 104 -6.83 9.40 -9.80
CA VAL A 104 -7.99 10.21 -9.44
C VAL A 104 -8.85 10.38 -10.69
N VAL A 105 -10.06 9.83 -10.67
CA VAL A 105 -11.03 9.97 -11.77
C VAL A 105 -11.67 11.35 -11.73
N SER A 106 -12.04 11.81 -10.53
CA SER A 106 -12.58 13.15 -10.32
C SER A 106 -12.38 13.61 -8.86
N ILE A 107 -12.50 14.91 -8.62
CA ILE A 107 -12.60 15.46 -7.26
C ILE A 107 -14.07 15.83 -7.01
N VAL A 108 -14.66 15.27 -5.96
CA VAL A 108 -16.05 15.50 -5.56
C VAL A 108 -16.11 16.17 -4.19
N ASP A 109 -17.09 17.05 -3.99
CA ASP A 109 -17.35 17.63 -2.67
C ASP A 109 -18.27 16.71 -1.86
N VAL A 110 -17.85 16.35 -0.65
CA VAL A 110 -18.64 15.54 0.28
C VAL A 110 -18.72 16.30 1.60
N ASN A 111 -19.85 16.95 1.85
CA ASN A 111 -20.09 17.76 3.05
C ASN A 111 -19.02 18.86 3.28
N GLY A 112 -18.58 19.54 2.22
CA GLY A 112 -17.58 20.62 2.26
C GLY A 112 -16.14 20.12 2.30
N VAL A 113 -15.93 18.82 2.08
CA VAL A 113 -14.61 18.18 2.10
C VAL A 113 -14.27 17.67 0.70
N PRO A 114 -13.20 18.17 0.04
CA PRO A 114 -12.81 17.70 -1.28
C PRO A 114 -12.34 16.24 -1.19
N CYS A 115 -12.93 15.38 -2.01
CA CYS A 115 -12.69 13.95 -2.03
C CYS A 115 -12.25 13.47 -3.40
N ALA A 116 -11.23 12.59 -3.44
CA ALA A 116 -10.86 11.90 -4.67
C ALA A 116 -11.81 10.74 -4.93
N GLU A 117 -12.44 10.73 -6.11
CA GLU A 117 -13.18 9.60 -6.65
C GLU A 117 -12.20 8.67 -7.39
N VAL A 118 -12.30 7.37 -7.12
CA VAL A 118 -11.47 6.33 -7.74
C VAL A 118 -12.35 5.18 -8.22
N GLU A 119 -11.95 4.55 -9.32
CA GLU A 119 -12.57 3.31 -9.80
C GLU A 119 -11.79 2.09 -9.29
N PHE A 120 -12.52 1.05 -8.91
CA PHE A 120 -11.96 -0.22 -8.44
C PHE A 120 -12.19 -1.30 -9.51
N GLU A 121 -11.20 -2.15 -9.78
CA GLU A 121 -11.37 -3.31 -10.66
C GLU A 121 -12.17 -4.39 -9.93
N ASP A 122 -13.29 -4.83 -10.54
CA ASP A 122 -14.23 -5.80 -9.93
C ASP A 122 -13.72 -7.23 -9.80
#